data_AF-A6EX85-F1
#
_entry.id   AF-A6EX85-F1
#
_cell.length_a   1.000
_cell.length_b   1.000
_cell.length_c   1.000
_cell.angle_alpha   90.00
_cell.angle_beta   90.00
_cell.angle_gamma   90.00
#
_symmetry.space_group_name_H-M   'P 1'
#
loop_
_entity.id
_entity.type
_entity.pdbx_description
1 polymer ?
#
loop_
_entity_poly.entity_id
_entity_poly.type
_entity_poly.pdbx_seq_one_letter_code
_entity_poly.pdbx_strand_id
1 'polypeptide(L)'
;MSNPKHTLFWMTLFLVVVVVVCALIHKPLQAAFMANWVFNLLIVCVLLVGIAITYRQVFVLFPEMRWIAQFRTGNAGLSVLQEPRLLKPLARQLDDDSKRDRFSLSTMSLRTVLDGIHSRMDEQREITRYFISLLIFLGLLGTFWGLLGTINSVGAVIVNLDMSQEDFGKVFAGLQSGLLEPLEGMGTAFSSSLLGLGGSLVLGFLDIQAGHAQNRFYDGLEEWLTGVTNLVDRVDDDPR
;
A
#
# COMPACT_ATOMS: atom_id res chain seq x y z
N MET A 1 23.00 1.55 -10.52
CA MET A 1 21.69 0.89 -10.27
C MET A 1 21.58 0.49 -8.81
N SER A 2 20.73 1.18 -8.04
CA SER A 2 20.53 0.86 -6.63
C SER A 2 19.86 -0.51 -6.46
N ASN A 3 20.33 -1.33 -5.53
CA ASN A 3 19.85 -2.69 -5.34
C ASN A 3 18.40 -2.67 -4.80
N PRO A 4 17.40 -3.21 -5.51
CA PRO A 4 16.00 -3.27 -5.03
C PRO A 4 15.85 -4.06 -3.73
N LYS A 5 16.84 -4.90 -3.39
CA LYS A 5 16.97 -5.55 -2.08
C LYS A 5 17.00 -4.55 -0.92
N HIS A 6 17.56 -3.35 -1.14
CA HIS A 6 17.62 -2.30 -0.13
C HIS A 6 16.22 -1.77 0.23
N THR A 7 15.35 -1.55 -0.77
CA THR A 7 13.97 -1.10 -0.51
C THR A 7 13.20 -2.13 0.32
N LEU A 8 13.28 -3.41 -0.08
CA LEU A 8 12.64 -4.49 0.67
C LEU A 8 13.17 -4.57 2.10
N PHE A 9 14.49 -4.42 2.30
CA PHE A 9 15.08 -4.41 3.63
C PHE A 9 14.47 -3.31 4.52
N TRP A 10 14.36 -2.07 4.03
CA TRP A 10 13.74 -0.98 4.79
C TRP A 10 12.24 -1.20 5.06
N MET A 11 11.50 -1.72 4.09
CA MET A 11 10.09 -2.06 4.26
C MET A 11 9.90 -3.15 5.33
N THR A 12 10.74 -4.18 5.32
CA THR A 12 10.68 -5.27 6.29
C THR A 12 11.15 -4.82 7.66
N LEU A 13 12.22 -4.04 7.75
CA LEU A 13 12.72 -3.46 9.00
C LEU A 13 11.64 -2.60 9.67
N PHE A 14 10.99 -1.71 8.91
CA PHE A 14 9.90 -0.88 9.41
C PHE A 14 8.74 -1.73 9.94
N LEU A 15 8.32 -2.75 9.19
CA LEU A 15 7.23 -3.63 9.60
C LEU A 15 7.57 -4.43 10.87
N VAL A 16 8.82 -4.88 11.01
CA VAL A 16 9.31 -5.51 12.25
C VAL A 16 9.23 -4.54 13.42
N VAL A 17 9.66 -3.29 13.26
CA VAL A 17 9.55 -2.26 14.30
C VAL A 17 8.09 -2.02 14.69
N VAL A 18 7.17 -1.92 13.73
CA VAL A 18 5.73 -1.77 13.98
C VAL A 18 5.19 -2.96 14.77
N VAL A 19 5.55 -4.19 14.40
CA VAL A 19 5.12 -5.40 15.13
C VAL A 19 5.67 -5.41 16.56
N VAL A 20 6.93 -5.02 16.75
CA VAL A 20 7.52 -4.90 18.10
C VAL A 20 6.77 -3.88 18.93
N VAL A 21 6.46 -2.70 18.38
CA VAL A 21 5.65 -1.68 19.07
C VAL A 21 4.29 -2.26 19.45
N CYS A 22 3.57 -2.88 18.51
CA CYS A 22 2.28 -3.54 18.77
C CYS A 22 2.37 -4.61 19.87
N ALA A 23 3.45 -5.38 19.92
CA ALA A 23 3.69 -6.38 20.97
C ALA A 23 3.94 -5.74 22.34
N LEU A 24 4.66 -4.60 22.41
CA LEU A 24 4.87 -3.85 23.65
C LEU A 24 3.56 -3.26 24.18
N ILE A 25 2.65 -2.84 23.31
CA ILE A 25 1.34 -2.28 23.67
C ILE A 25 0.19 -3.31 23.57
N HIS A 26 0.46 -4.62 23.67
CA HIS A 26 -0.57 -5.63 23.40
C HIS A 26 -1.81 -5.48 24.29
N LYS A 27 -1.66 -5.14 25.57
CA LYS A 27 -2.79 -5.07 26.52
C LYS A 27 -3.85 -4.04 26.10
N PRO A 28 -3.50 -2.74 25.92
CA PRO A 28 -4.46 -1.76 25.41
C PRO A 28 -4.93 -2.09 24.00
N LEU A 29 -4.06 -2.66 23.15
CA LEU A 29 -4.43 -3.06 21.78
C LEU A 29 -5.50 -4.16 21.75
N GLN A 30 -5.42 -5.12 22.67
CA GLN A 30 -6.40 -6.21 22.77
C GLN A 30 -7.75 -5.70 23.27
N ALA A 31 -7.76 -4.80 24.28
CA ALA A 31 -8.98 -4.16 24.75
C ALA A 31 -9.64 -3.33 23.64
N ALA A 32 -8.84 -2.55 22.90
CA ALA A 32 -9.27 -1.83 21.71
C ALA A 32 -9.85 -2.76 20.64
N PHE A 33 -9.16 -3.89 20.36
CA PHE A 33 -9.60 -4.85 19.35
C PHE A 33 -10.96 -5.48 19.70
N MET A 34 -11.16 -5.84 20.97
CA MET A 34 -12.40 -6.50 21.42
C MET A 34 -13.61 -5.57 21.45
N ALA A 35 -13.41 -4.25 21.55
CA ALA A 35 -14.51 -3.28 21.56
C ALA A 35 -15.40 -3.35 20.30
N ASN A 36 -14.78 -3.47 19.13
CA ASN A 36 -15.45 -3.58 17.84
C ASN A 36 -14.81 -4.69 17.01
N TRP A 37 -14.88 -5.93 17.51
CA TRP A 37 -14.15 -7.08 16.92
C TRP A 37 -14.38 -7.24 15.41
N VAL A 38 -15.60 -6.99 14.92
CA VAL A 38 -15.95 -7.09 13.49
C VAL A 38 -15.17 -6.08 12.65
N PHE A 39 -15.26 -4.78 12.99
CA PHE A 39 -14.56 -3.72 12.25
C PHE A 39 -13.06 -3.84 12.40
N ASN A 40 -12.57 -4.14 13.61
CA ASN A 40 -11.14 -4.26 13.87
C ASN A 40 -10.53 -5.45 13.12
N LEU A 41 -11.24 -6.57 13.01
CA LEU A 41 -10.82 -7.70 12.17
C LEU A 41 -10.76 -7.31 10.69
N LEU A 42 -11.78 -6.60 10.20
CA LEU A 42 -11.82 -6.13 8.81
C LEU A 42 -10.67 -5.14 8.52
N ILE A 43 -10.38 -4.22 9.43
CA ILE A 43 -9.23 -3.29 9.36
C ILE A 43 -7.93 -4.08 9.24
N VAL A 44 -7.71 -5.09 10.10
CA VAL A 44 -6.49 -5.93 10.04
C VAL A 44 -6.41 -6.70 8.73
N CYS A 45 -7.51 -7.27 8.24
CA CYS A 45 -7.55 -7.96 6.95
C CYS A 45 -7.18 -7.03 5.79
N VAL A 46 -7.79 -5.84 5.73
CA VAL A 46 -7.49 -4.83 4.69
C VAL A 46 -6.02 -4.39 4.78
N LEU A 47 -5.48 -4.19 6.00
CA LEU A 47 -4.08 -3.85 6.23
C LEU A 47 -3.14 -4.93 5.68
N LEU A 48 -3.40 -6.20 5.99
CA LEU A 48 -2.58 -7.32 5.51
C LEU A 48 -2.62 -7.45 3.97
N VAL A 49 -3.80 -7.29 3.36
CA VAL A 49 -3.94 -7.29 1.90
C VAL A 49 -3.19 -6.11 1.28
N GLY A 50 -3.30 -4.91 1.86
CA GLY A 50 -2.56 -3.73 1.42
C GLY A 50 -1.05 -3.97 1.48
N ILE A 51 -0.54 -4.50 2.59
CA ILE A 51 0.88 -4.84 2.75
C ILE A 51 1.31 -5.82 1.65
N ALA A 52 0.53 -6.89 1.41
CA ALA A 52 0.84 -7.88 0.38
C ALA A 52 0.88 -7.27 -1.04
N ILE A 53 -0.05 -6.36 -1.36
CA ILE A 53 -0.07 -5.64 -2.64
C ILE A 53 1.18 -4.76 -2.79
N THR A 54 1.53 -3.97 -1.77
CA THR A 54 2.71 -3.08 -1.84
C THR A 54 4.01 -3.88 -1.97
N TYR A 55 4.15 -5.01 -1.26
CA TYR A 55 5.30 -5.90 -1.45
C TYR A 55 5.33 -6.50 -2.85
N ARG A 56 4.17 -6.95 -3.37
CA ARG A 56 4.06 -7.48 -4.73
C ARG A 56 4.51 -6.46 -5.78
N GLN A 57 4.15 -5.18 -5.63
CA GLN A 57 4.59 -4.12 -6.54
C GLN A 57 6.13 -4.04 -6.62
N VAL A 58 6.81 -4.10 -5.47
CA VAL A 58 8.28 -4.07 -5.43
C VAL A 58 8.88 -5.37 -5.97
N PHE A 59 8.28 -6.53 -5.67
CA PHE A 59 8.76 -7.83 -6.18
C PHE A 59 8.68 -7.96 -7.70
N VAL A 60 7.65 -7.40 -8.34
CA VAL A 60 7.49 -7.42 -9.81
C VAL A 60 8.61 -6.66 -10.52
N LEU A 61 9.26 -5.68 -9.88
CA LEU A 61 10.37 -4.92 -10.48
C LEU A 61 11.69 -5.73 -10.54
N PHE A 62 11.87 -6.76 -9.68
CA PHE A 62 13.15 -7.49 -9.60
C PHE A 62 13.54 -8.24 -10.88
N PRO A 63 12.65 -9.05 -11.50
CA PRO A 63 12.98 -9.73 -12.75
C PRO A 63 13.34 -8.73 -13.86
N GLU A 64 12.70 -7.57 -13.88
CA GLU A 64 12.87 -6.58 -14.94
C GLU A 64 14.21 -5.86 -14.87
N MET A 65 14.64 -5.47 -13.68
CA MET A 65 16.00 -4.92 -13.49
C MET A 65 17.10 -5.92 -13.86
N ARG A 66 16.89 -7.21 -13.59
CA ARG A 66 17.87 -8.25 -13.97
C ARG A 66 17.96 -8.42 -15.48
N TRP A 67 16.82 -8.35 -16.17
CA TRP A 67 16.76 -8.42 -17.63
C TRP A 67 17.52 -7.26 -18.29
N ILE A 68 17.29 -6.01 -17.84
CA ILE A 68 18.01 -4.83 -18.35
C ILE A 68 19.52 -4.92 -18.08
N ALA A 69 19.90 -5.34 -16.87
CA ALA A 69 21.31 -5.45 -16.48
C ALA A 69 22.07 -6.48 -17.35
N GLN A 70 21.44 -7.60 -17.70
CA GLN A 70 22.05 -8.62 -18.58
C GLN A 70 22.12 -8.17 -20.04
N PHE A 71 21.09 -7.47 -20.54
CA PHE A 71 21.10 -6.90 -21.90
C PHE A 71 22.25 -5.89 -22.09
N ARG A 72 22.54 -5.07 -21.07
CA ARG A 72 23.64 -4.09 -21.10
C ARG A 72 25.03 -4.73 -21.11
N THR A 73 25.18 -5.95 -20.58
CA THR A 73 26.47 -6.65 -20.53
C THR A 73 26.82 -7.46 -21.78
N GLY A 74 26.00 -7.42 -22.84
CA GLY A 74 26.33 -8.03 -24.13
C GLY A 74 26.33 -9.58 -24.16
N ASN A 75 25.97 -10.23 -23.05
CA ASN A 75 25.74 -11.68 -23.02
C ASN A 75 24.35 -12.00 -23.56
N ALA A 76 24.16 -11.79 -24.87
CA ALA A 76 23.01 -12.28 -25.65
C ALA A 76 23.08 -13.81 -25.84
N GLY A 77 23.36 -14.55 -24.76
CA GLY A 77 23.20 -15.98 -24.68
C GLY A 77 21.73 -16.30 -24.50
N LEU A 78 21.05 -16.49 -25.63
CA LEU A 78 19.68 -16.99 -25.73
C LEU A 78 19.46 -18.19 -24.81
N SER A 79 18.25 -18.25 -24.25
CA SER A 79 17.61 -19.36 -23.56
C SER A 79 17.66 -19.35 -22.02
N VAL A 80 16.44 -19.37 -21.45
CA VAL A 80 16.11 -19.71 -20.06
C VAL A 80 16.35 -18.60 -19.03
N LEU A 81 15.43 -17.63 -18.90
CA LEU A 81 14.89 -17.23 -17.58
C LEU A 81 13.71 -16.24 -17.71
N GLN A 82 12.55 -16.66 -17.19
CA GLN A 82 11.36 -15.89 -16.79
C GLN A 82 10.99 -14.64 -17.63
N GLU A 83 10.00 -14.79 -18.53
CA GLU A 83 9.47 -13.69 -19.36
C GLU A 83 9.16 -12.43 -18.51
N PRO A 84 9.76 -11.27 -18.82
CA PRO A 84 9.43 -10.02 -18.15
C PRO A 84 7.97 -9.65 -18.46
N ARG A 85 7.22 -9.22 -17.45
CA ARG A 85 5.77 -9.00 -17.57
C ARG A 85 5.44 -7.60 -18.07
N LEU A 86 6.14 -6.57 -17.60
CA LEU A 86 5.95 -5.18 -18.02
C LEU A 86 6.78 -4.88 -19.27
N LEU A 87 7.99 -5.44 -19.38
CA LEU A 87 8.87 -5.25 -20.56
C LEU A 87 8.55 -6.16 -21.74
N LYS A 88 7.49 -6.99 -21.66
CA LYS A 88 7.13 -7.95 -22.72
C LYS A 88 6.98 -7.34 -24.12
N PRO A 89 6.40 -6.13 -24.27
CA PRO A 89 6.31 -5.46 -25.57
C PRO A 89 7.68 -5.03 -26.11
N LEU A 90 8.56 -4.49 -25.26
CA LEU A 90 9.93 -4.12 -25.63
C LEU A 90 10.75 -5.35 -26.01
N ALA A 91 10.68 -6.41 -25.20
CA ALA A 91 11.42 -7.65 -25.46
C ALA A 91 11.04 -8.26 -26.83
N ARG A 92 9.78 -8.14 -27.25
CA ARG A 92 9.35 -8.61 -28.58
C ARG A 92 9.85 -7.73 -29.72
N GLN A 93 9.86 -6.40 -29.58
CA GLN A 93 10.41 -5.52 -30.62
C GLN A 93 11.93 -5.66 -30.71
N LEU A 94 12.65 -5.72 -29.59
CA LEU A 94 14.10 -5.91 -29.59
C LEU A 94 14.54 -7.28 -30.13
N ASP A 95 13.78 -8.36 -29.92
CA ASP A 95 14.09 -9.70 -30.47
C ASP A 95 13.85 -9.78 -31.99
N ASP A 96 12.87 -9.03 -32.50
CA ASP A 96 12.56 -8.95 -33.94
C ASP A 96 13.53 -8.01 -34.69
N ASP A 97 13.93 -6.91 -34.05
CA ASP A 97 14.91 -5.94 -34.58
C ASP A 97 16.36 -6.46 -34.47
N SER A 98 16.71 -7.27 -33.46
CA SER A 98 18.05 -7.89 -33.39
C SER A 98 18.29 -8.94 -34.49
N LYS A 99 17.24 -9.46 -35.12
CA LYS A 99 17.33 -10.36 -36.29
C LYS A 99 17.42 -9.63 -37.63
N ARG A 100 17.05 -8.35 -37.67
CA ARG A 100 17.08 -7.51 -38.87
C ARG A 100 18.05 -6.38 -38.60
N ASP A 101 19.31 -6.58 -38.99
CA ASP A 101 20.53 -5.77 -38.87
C ASP A 101 20.44 -4.23 -39.09
N ARG A 102 19.41 -3.57 -38.54
CA ARG A 102 19.03 -2.18 -38.75
C ARG A 102 18.24 -1.71 -37.52
N PHE A 103 18.96 -1.33 -36.49
CA PHE A 103 18.41 -0.66 -35.31
C PHE A 103 17.82 0.69 -35.74
N SER A 104 16.51 0.76 -35.99
CA SER A 104 15.79 2.03 -36.12
C SER A 104 14.54 2.01 -35.25
N LEU A 105 14.72 1.77 -33.95
CA LEU A 105 13.67 2.10 -32.99
C LEU A 105 13.52 3.62 -33.00
N SER A 106 12.46 4.12 -33.63
CA SER A 106 12.17 5.55 -33.59
C SER A 106 12.02 5.98 -32.14
N THR A 107 12.68 7.07 -31.75
CA THR A 107 12.59 7.69 -30.42
C THR A 107 11.15 7.84 -29.92
N MET A 108 10.21 8.03 -30.84
CA MET A 108 8.76 8.08 -30.58
C MET A 108 8.16 6.76 -30.08
N SER A 109 8.56 5.62 -30.64
CA SER A 109 8.06 4.29 -30.21
C SER A 109 8.54 3.93 -28.82
N LEU A 110 9.79 4.30 -28.50
CA LEU A 110 10.42 4.10 -27.20
C LEU A 110 9.69 4.87 -26.10
N ARG A 111 9.39 6.14 -26.36
CA ARG A 111 8.64 7.02 -25.45
C ARG A 111 7.24 6.50 -25.18
N THR A 112 6.56 5.99 -26.22
CA THR A 112 5.22 5.40 -26.09
C THR A 112 5.22 4.19 -25.17
N VAL A 113 6.24 3.33 -25.23
CA VAL A 113 6.32 2.15 -24.34
C VAL A 113 6.70 2.55 -22.92
N LEU A 114 7.60 3.52 -22.75
CA LEU A 114 7.96 4.09 -21.46
C LEU A 114 6.74 4.73 -20.76
N ASP A 115 5.94 5.49 -21.50
CA ASP A 115 4.67 6.09 -21.04
C ASP A 115 3.66 5.00 -20.65
N GLY A 116 3.59 3.91 -21.43
CA GLY A 116 2.75 2.75 -21.12
C GLY A 116 3.16 2.01 -19.84
N ILE A 117 4.46 1.91 -19.56
CA ILE A 117 5.00 1.33 -18.32
C ILE A 117 4.69 2.26 -17.13
N HIS A 118 4.92 3.57 -17.29
CA HIS A 118 4.61 4.57 -16.28
C HIS A 118 3.13 4.54 -15.88
N SER A 119 2.22 4.53 -16.87
CA SER A 119 0.78 4.44 -16.63
C SER A 119 0.37 3.18 -15.85
N ARG A 120 0.96 2.02 -16.16
CA ARG A 120 0.69 0.77 -15.42
C ARG A 120 1.21 0.80 -13.98
N MET A 121 2.34 1.48 -13.76
CA MET A 121 2.91 1.64 -12.42
C MET A 121 2.08 2.61 -11.57
N ASP A 122 1.56 3.67 -12.18
CA ASP A 122 0.61 4.60 -11.54
C ASP A 122 -0.72 3.93 -11.19
N GLU A 123 -1.28 3.10 -12.09
CA GLU A 123 -2.50 2.32 -11.80
C GLU A 123 -2.31 1.42 -10.57
N GLN A 124 -1.14 0.79 -10.44
CA GLN A 124 -0.84 0.01 -9.24
C GLN A 124 -0.78 0.87 -7.97
N ARG A 125 -0.20 2.07 -8.04
CA ARG A 125 -0.18 3.02 -6.90
C ARG A 125 -1.57 3.50 -6.52
N GLU A 126 -2.46 3.71 -7.47
CA GLU A 126 -3.86 4.07 -7.18
C GLU A 126 -4.55 3.02 -6.30
N ILE A 127 -4.28 1.74 -6.56
CA ILE A 127 -4.79 0.65 -5.71
C ILE A 127 -4.26 0.82 -4.28
N THR A 128 -2.95 1.02 -4.08
CA THR A 128 -2.41 1.20 -2.71
C THR A 128 -3.02 2.42 -2.01
N ARG A 129 -3.16 3.55 -2.72
CA ARG A 129 -3.82 4.77 -2.19
C ARG A 129 -5.28 4.55 -1.83
N TYR A 130 -5.99 3.73 -2.59
CA TYR A 130 -7.35 3.31 -2.24
C TYR A 130 -7.37 2.52 -0.93
N PHE A 131 -6.46 1.56 -0.73
CA PHE A 131 -6.37 0.79 0.53
C PHE A 131 -6.02 1.66 1.74
N ILE A 132 -5.16 2.67 1.57
CA ILE A 132 -4.87 3.67 2.62
C ILE A 132 -6.15 4.42 3.00
N SER A 133 -6.86 4.96 2.00
CA SER A 133 -8.12 5.69 2.21
C SER A 133 -9.21 4.80 2.82
N LEU A 134 -9.26 3.53 2.40
CA LEU A 134 -10.19 2.54 2.90
C LEU A 134 -9.94 2.24 4.39
N LEU A 135 -8.68 2.13 4.83
CA LEU A 135 -8.36 1.96 6.26
C LEU A 135 -8.80 3.15 7.10
N ILE A 136 -8.60 4.37 6.60
CA ILE A 136 -9.06 5.59 7.27
C ILE A 136 -10.58 5.57 7.39
N PHE A 137 -11.26 5.33 6.27
CA PHE A 137 -12.72 5.27 6.22
C PHE A 137 -13.27 4.19 7.16
N LEU A 138 -12.66 3.02 7.18
CA LEU A 138 -13.10 1.91 8.01
C LEU A 138 -12.88 2.18 9.51
N GLY A 139 -11.80 2.87 9.85
CA GLY A 139 -11.57 3.36 11.21
C GLY A 139 -12.65 4.36 11.65
N LEU A 140 -12.98 5.33 10.79
CA LEU A 140 -14.07 6.28 11.04
C LEU A 140 -15.43 5.59 11.18
N LEU A 141 -15.72 4.62 10.31
CA LEU A 141 -16.96 3.83 10.37
C LEU A 141 -17.06 3.06 11.71
N GLY A 142 -15.96 2.46 12.17
CA GLY A 142 -15.90 1.80 13.48
C GLY A 142 -16.26 2.75 14.64
N THR A 143 -15.76 3.99 14.61
CA THR A 143 -16.13 4.99 15.63
C THR A 143 -17.59 5.37 15.58
N PHE A 144 -18.14 5.56 14.38
CA PHE A 144 -19.55 5.87 14.20
C PHE A 144 -20.43 4.75 14.76
N TRP A 145 -20.06 3.50 14.48
CA TRP A 145 -20.76 2.33 15.01
C TRP A 145 -20.73 2.26 16.54
N GLY A 146 -19.57 2.49 17.17
CA GLY A 146 -19.47 2.50 18.63
C GLY A 146 -20.27 3.64 19.28
N LEU A 147 -20.29 4.82 18.65
CA LEU A 147 -21.10 5.95 19.12
C LEU A 147 -22.61 5.70 18.98
N LEU A 148 -23.06 4.99 17.93
CA LEU A 148 -24.46 4.55 17.83
C LEU A 148 -24.85 3.62 18.99
N GLY A 149 -23.96 2.72 19.39
CA GLY A 149 -24.16 1.89 20.59
C GLY A 149 -24.33 2.72 21.86
N THR A 150 -23.51 3.76 22.00
CA THR A 150 -23.56 4.73 23.11
C THR A 150 -24.87 5.51 23.14
N ILE A 151 -25.37 5.95 21.98
CA ILE A 151 -26.66 6.65 21.88
C ILE A 151 -27.82 5.72 22.26
N ASN A 152 -27.77 4.46 21.82
CA ASN A 152 -28.81 3.48 22.15
C ASN A 152 -28.85 3.16 23.65
N SER A 153 -27.70 3.04 24.31
CA SER A 153 -27.65 2.80 25.77
C SER A 153 -28.17 4.00 26.56
N VAL A 154 -27.79 5.23 26.19
CA VAL A 154 -28.36 6.45 26.79
C VAL A 154 -29.88 6.52 26.60
N GLY A 155 -30.36 6.22 25.39
CA GLY A 155 -31.81 6.16 25.11
C GLY A 155 -32.53 5.12 25.97
N ALA A 156 -31.94 3.95 26.16
CA ALA A 156 -32.50 2.91 27.02
C ALA A 156 -32.59 3.34 28.49
N VAL A 157 -31.59 4.05 29.01
CA VAL A 157 -31.59 4.56 30.39
C VAL A 157 -32.70 5.60 30.60
N ILE A 158 -32.92 6.48 29.61
CA ILE A 158 -33.99 7.48 29.65
C ILE A 158 -35.37 6.82 29.63
N VAL A 159 -35.58 5.81 28.77
CA VAL A 159 -36.87 5.11 28.64
C VAL A 159 -37.20 4.25 29.86
N ASN A 160 -36.19 3.61 30.45
CA ASN A 160 -36.38 2.73 31.62
C ASN A 160 -36.45 3.51 32.95
N LEU A 161 -36.43 4.85 32.91
CA LEU A 161 -36.55 5.65 34.11
C LEU A 161 -37.99 5.68 34.62
N ASP A 162 -38.25 4.87 35.64
CA ASP A 162 -39.56 4.83 36.29
C ASP A 162 -39.75 6.04 37.21
N MET A 163 -40.34 7.10 36.64
CA MET A 163 -40.68 8.34 37.33
C MET A 163 -41.82 8.17 38.36
N SER A 164 -42.38 6.96 38.51
CA SER A 164 -43.46 6.66 39.45
C SER A 164 -42.98 6.24 40.85
N GLN A 165 -41.67 6.03 41.06
CA GLN A 165 -41.11 5.73 42.38
C GLN A 165 -40.98 6.98 43.25
N GLU A 166 -41.39 6.88 44.53
CA GLU A 166 -41.27 7.96 45.54
C GLU A 166 -39.83 8.25 45.99
N ASP A 167 -38.85 7.43 45.58
CA ASP A 167 -37.47 7.51 46.04
C ASP A 167 -36.54 8.14 44.98
N PHE A 168 -36.54 9.48 44.94
CA PHE A 168 -35.69 10.29 44.04
C PHE A 168 -34.20 9.91 44.10
N GLY A 169 -33.70 9.41 45.24
CA GLY A 169 -32.31 8.98 45.40
C GLY A 169 -31.97 7.77 44.53
N LYS A 170 -32.90 6.81 44.41
CA LYS A 170 -32.73 5.63 43.55
C LYS A 170 -32.84 5.97 42.07
N VAL A 171 -33.75 6.85 41.70
CA VAL A 171 -33.89 7.35 40.32
C VAL A 171 -32.61 8.08 39.89
N PHE A 172 -32.05 8.93 40.76
CA PHE A 172 -30.80 9.64 40.47
C PHE A 172 -29.60 8.69 40.38
N ALA A 173 -29.48 7.70 41.29
CA ALA A 173 -28.42 6.69 41.21
C ALA A 173 -28.53 5.82 39.94
N GLY A 174 -29.74 5.52 39.48
CA GLY A 174 -30.02 4.84 38.22
C GLY A 174 -29.59 5.66 37.00
N LEU A 175 -29.91 6.96 36.97
CA LEU A 175 -29.43 7.89 35.93
C LEU A 175 -27.90 7.99 35.94
N GLN A 176 -27.30 8.16 37.12
CA GLN A 176 -25.85 8.30 37.25
C GLN A 176 -25.12 7.06 36.74
N SER A 177 -25.54 5.86 37.16
CA SER A 177 -24.94 4.60 36.70
C SER A 177 -25.19 4.34 35.21
N GLY A 178 -26.41 4.59 34.73
CA GLY A 178 -26.77 4.40 33.32
C GLY A 178 -26.09 5.37 32.35
N LEU A 179 -25.67 6.56 32.80
CA LEU A 179 -24.92 7.52 31.99
C LEU A 179 -23.39 7.33 32.06
N LEU A 180 -22.87 6.67 33.09
CA LEU A 180 -21.43 6.38 33.22
C LEU A 180 -20.96 5.31 32.23
N GLU A 181 -21.75 4.26 32.04
CA GLU A 181 -21.43 3.15 31.13
C GLU A 181 -21.23 3.58 29.66
N PRO A 182 -22.11 4.42 29.06
CA PRO A 182 -21.88 5.01 27.73
C PRO A 182 -20.63 5.91 27.67
N LEU A 183 -20.32 6.63 28.75
CA LEU A 183 -19.15 7.51 28.85
C LEU A 183 -17.84 6.70 28.82
N GLU A 184 -17.78 5.57 29.51
CA GLU A 184 -16.65 4.64 29.42
C GLU A 184 -16.56 3.97 28.04
N GLY A 185 -17.71 3.65 27.43
CA GLY A 185 -17.81 3.08 26.08
C GLY A 185 -17.32 4.00 24.95
N MET A 186 -17.27 5.31 25.18
CA MET A 186 -16.80 6.26 24.17
C MET A 186 -15.32 6.05 23.83
N GLY A 187 -14.46 5.83 24.84
CA GLY A 187 -13.03 5.62 24.64
C GLY A 187 -12.72 4.35 23.85
N THR A 188 -13.54 3.31 24.01
CA THR A 188 -13.39 2.05 23.28
C THR A 188 -13.89 2.17 21.83
N ALA A 189 -14.91 2.98 21.57
CA ALA A 189 -15.37 3.31 20.21
C ALA A 189 -14.28 4.01 19.38
N PHE A 190 -13.52 4.94 19.97
CA PHE A 190 -12.41 5.64 19.30
C PHE A 190 -11.25 4.74 18.88
N SER A 191 -11.10 3.58 19.52
CA SER A 191 -9.97 2.69 19.30
C SER A 191 -9.92 2.10 17.87
N SER A 192 -11.07 1.89 17.23
CA SER A 192 -11.15 1.46 15.83
C SER A 192 -10.60 2.51 14.87
N SER A 193 -10.81 3.81 15.15
CA SER A 193 -10.19 4.88 14.35
C SER A 193 -8.69 4.90 14.51
N LEU A 194 -8.16 4.71 15.73
CA LEU A 194 -6.72 4.61 15.95
C LEU A 194 -6.09 3.44 15.20
N LEU A 195 -6.78 2.28 15.15
CA LEU A 195 -6.33 1.13 14.35
C LEU A 195 -6.35 1.44 12.84
N GLY A 196 -7.42 2.03 12.34
CA GLY A 196 -7.54 2.40 10.92
C GLY A 196 -6.51 3.45 10.50
N LEU A 197 -6.34 4.50 11.30
CA LEU A 197 -5.34 5.56 11.06
C LEU A 197 -3.92 5.02 11.18
N GLY A 198 -3.62 4.25 12.23
CA GLY A 198 -2.32 3.60 12.41
C GLY A 198 -1.97 2.66 11.26
N GLY A 199 -2.93 1.82 10.82
CA GLY A 199 -2.77 0.97 9.65
C GLY A 199 -2.55 1.77 8.37
N SER A 200 -3.27 2.87 8.18
CA SER A 200 -3.10 3.75 7.01
C SER A 200 -1.72 4.41 6.95
N LEU A 201 -1.14 4.77 8.11
CA LEU A 201 0.23 5.29 8.20
C LEU A 201 1.26 4.22 7.85
N VAL A 202 1.06 2.98 8.31
CA VAL A 202 1.92 1.85 7.96
C VAL A 202 1.89 1.60 6.45
N LEU A 203 0.71 1.53 5.84
CA LEU A 203 0.58 1.39 4.38
C LEU A 203 1.15 2.59 3.63
N GLY A 204 0.92 3.81 4.11
CA GLY A 204 1.45 5.03 3.50
C GLY A 204 2.97 5.05 3.44
N PHE A 205 3.65 4.62 4.52
CA PHE A 205 5.10 4.47 4.50
C PHE A 205 5.56 3.41 3.49
N LEU A 206 4.90 2.25 3.45
CA LEU A 206 5.24 1.20 2.49
C LEU A 206 5.03 1.67 1.03
N ASP A 207 3.97 2.43 0.78
CA ASP A 207 3.66 3.00 -0.54
C ASP A 207 4.74 3.97 -1.01
N ILE A 208 5.23 4.85 -0.13
CA ILE A 208 6.36 5.75 -0.42
C ILE A 208 7.61 4.95 -0.80
N GLN A 209 7.92 3.88 -0.06
CA GLN A 209 9.08 3.04 -0.33
C GLN A 209 8.96 2.30 -1.67
N ALA A 210 7.77 1.77 -1.97
CA ALA A 210 7.47 1.18 -3.28
C ALA A 210 7.61 2.22 -4.39
N GLY A 211 7.12 3.44 -4.14
CA GLY A 211 7.23 4.54 -5.07
C GLY A 211 8.67 4.93 -5.40
N HIS A 212 9.53 5.01 -4.39
CA HIS A 212 10.97 5.23 -4.59
C HIS A 212 11.64 4.10 -5.40
N ALA A 213 11.19 2.85 -5.27
CA ALA A 213 11.73 1.75 -6.09
C ALA A 213 11.29 1.84 -7.55
N GLN A 214 10.03 2.22 -7.77
CA GLN A 214 9.45 2.43 -9.09
C GLN A 214 10.13 3.58 -9.85
N ASN A 215 10.31 4.75 -9.22
CA ASN A 215 10.98 5.88 -9.87
C ASN A 215 12.41 5.52 -10.28
N ARG A 216 13.18 4.88 -9.39
CA ARG A 216 14.56 4.45 -9.69
C ARG A 216 14.64 3.42 -10.82
N PHE A 217 13.61 2.60 -10.99
CA PHE A 217 13.51 1.68 -12.13
C PHE A 217 13.25 2.43 -13.44
N TYR A 218 12.32 3.40 -13.41
CA TYR A 218 12.02 4.25 -14.55
C TYR A 218 13.22 5.09 -14.99
N ASP A 219 13.89 5.77 -14.05
CA ASP A 219 15.11 6.55 -14.35
C ASP A 219 16.20 5.66 -14.97
N GLY A 220 16.36 4.43 -14.47
CA GLY A 220 17.32 3.47 -15.01
C GLY A 220 16.95 2.92 -16.39
N LEU A 221 15.65 2.84 -16.70
CA LEU A 221 15.15 2.53 -18.05
C LEU A 221 15.43 3.69 -18.99
N GLU A 222 15.10 4.92 -18.61
CA GLU A 222 15.33 6.12 -19.40
C GLU A 222 16.82 6.28 -19.75
N GLU A 223 17.71 6.15 -18.76
CA GLU A 223 19.17 6.21 -18.97
C GLU A 223 19.66 5.13 -19.96
N TRP A 224 19.13 3.90 -19.86
CA TRP A 224 19.48 2.82 -20.78
C TRP A 224 19.02 3.12 -22.22
N LEU A 225 17.80 3.65 -22.37
CA LEU A 225 17.20 3.97 -23.66
C LEU A 225 17.90 5.14 -24.36
N THR A 226 18.28 6.19 -23.62
CA THR A 226 19.12 7.28 -24.16
C THR A 226 20.49 6.76 -24.58
N GLY A 227 21.07 5.83 -23.83
CA GLY A 227 22.34 5.18 -24.19
C GLY A 227 22.27 4.42 -25.52
N VAL A 228 21.18 3.68 -25.77
CA VAL A 228 20.97 2.96 -27.04
C VAL A 228 20.76 3.92 -28.20
N THR A 229 19.95 4.97 -28.02
CA THR A 229 19.66 5.96 -29.08
C THR A 229 20.92 6.71 -29.51
N ASN A 230 21.74 7.17 -28.56
CA ASN A 230 23.00 7.87 -28.86
C ASN A 230 24.03 6.97 -29.57
N LEU A 231 23.97 5.65 -29.38
CA LEU A 231 24.82 4.71 -30.12
C LEU A 231 24.35 4.55 -31.57
N VAL A 232 23.04 4.63 -31.83
CA VAL A 232 22.48 4.55 -33.19
C VAL A 232 22.78 5.82 -33.98
N ASP A 233 22.56 7.01 -33.41
CA ASP A 233 22.86 8.28 -34.11
C ASP A 233 24.34 8.42 -34.49
N ARG A 234 25.25 7.88 -33.66
CA ARG A 234 26.69 7.93 -33.93
C ARG A 234 27.16 6.96 -35.02
N VAL A 235 26.37 5.95 -35.36
CA VAL A 235 26.66 5.00 -36.46
C VAL A 235 26.20 5.56 -37.81
N ASP A 236 25.13 6.36 -37.83
CA ASP A 236 24.65 7.03 -39.06
C ASP A 236 25.50 8.25 -39.48
N ASP A 237 26.31 8.80 -38.56
CA ASP A 237 27.19 9.97 -38.80
C ASP A 237 28.61 9.60 -39.27
N ASP A 238 28.90 8.33 -39.58
CA ASP A 238 30.20 7.89 -40.14
C ASP A 238 30.12 7.77 -41.68
N PRO A 239 30.52 8.82 -42.44
CA PRO A 239 30.56 8.73 -43.90
C PRO A 239 31.73 7.84 -44.30
N ARG A 240 31.43 6.63 -44.78
CA ARG A 240 32.38 5.79 -45.54
C ARG A 240 32.85 6.46 -46.82
#